data_AF-A0A529VTX1-F1
#
_entry.id   AF-A0A529VTX1-F1
#
_cell.length_a   1.000
_cell.length_b   1.000
_cell.length_c   1.000
_cell.angle_alpha   90.00
_cell.angle_beta   90.00
_cell.angle_gamma   90.00
#
_symmetry.space_group_name_H-M   'P 1'
#
loop_
_entity.id
_entity.type
_entity.pdbx_description
1 polymer ?
#
loop_
_entity_poly.entity_id
_entity_poly.type
_entity_poly.pdbx_seq_one_letter_code
_entity_poly.pdbx_strand_id
1 'polypeptide(L)'
;IKPEWIGANLVVEGVPHLSMLPAGSLMFFKGGVTLKVDGQNKPCRFAGQSIAEHVGAVDADAAALLFPKEAKRLRGLVAWVEKPGVIRAGEEISVRVPEQWIYS
;
A
#
# COMPACT_ATOMS: atom_id res chain seq x y z
N ILE A 1 -1.13 -13.21 4.80
CA ILE A 1 0.12 -12.41 4.75
C ILE A 1 -0.08 -11.23 5.68
N LYS A 2 0.84 -10.99 6.62
CA LYS A 2 0.72 -9.82 7.50
C LYS A 2 1.31 -8.57 6.83
N PRO A 3 0.73 -7.37 7.02
CA PRO A 3 1.20 -6.13 6.39
C PRO A 3 2.67 -5.79 6.71
N GLU A 4 3.11 -6.06 7.93
CA GLU A 4 4.48 -5.82 8.38
C GLU A 4 5.51 -6.68 7.62
N TRP A 5 5.14 -7.87 7.13
CA TRP A 5 6.05 -8.74 6.36
C TRP A 5 6.43 -8.15 5.02
N ILE A 6 5.59 -7.26 4.47
CA ILE A 6 5.81 -6.59 3.19
C ILE A 6 6.23 -5.13 3.35
N GLY A 7 6.56 -4.70 4.57
CA GLY A 7 7.04 -3.35 4.87
C GLY A 7 5.96 -2.28 4.84
N ALA A 8 4.69 -2.62 5.10
CA ALA A 8 3.62 -1.62 5.18
C ALA A 8 3.75 -0.77 6.46
N ASN A 9 3.64 0.56 6.31
CA ASN A 9 3.60 1.50 7.45
C ASN A 9 2.19 1.73 7.98
N LEU A 10 1.19 1.65 7.09
CA LEU A 10 -0.21 1.95 7.39
C LEU A 10 -1.09 0.83 6.80
N VAL A 11 -2.13 0.48 7.54
CA VAL A 11 -3.21 -0.39 7.09
C VAL A 11 -4.48 0.44 7.14
N VAL A 12 -5.21 0.48 6.04
CA VAL A 12 -6.45 1.25 5.90
C VAL A 12 -7.58 0.34 5.46
N GLU A 13 -8.80 0.65 5.88
CA GLU A 13 -10.02 -0.04 5.49
C GLU A 13 -11.02 0.95 4.86
N GLY A 14 -12.08 0.43 4.24
CA GLY A 14 -13.12 1.26 3.64
C GLY A 14 -12.79 1.87 2.27
N VAL A 15 -11.61 1.60 1.71
CA VAL A 15 -11.22 2.02 0.35
C VAL A 15 -11.16 0.80 -0.58
N PRO A 16 -12.21 0.56 -1.39
CA PRO A 16 -12.19 -0.50 -2.38
C PRO A 16 -11.02 -0.31 -3.36
N HIS A 17 -10.37 -1.40 -3.72
CA HIS A 17 -9.24 -1.38 -4.66
C HIS A 17 -8.17 -0.33 -4.31
N LEU A 18 -7.75 -0.24 -3.04
CA LEU A 18 -6.74 0.73 -2.57
C LEU A 18 -5.54 0.89 -3.52
N SER A 19 -4.99 -0.22 -4.03
CA SER A 19 -3.83 -0.19 -4.94
C SER A 19 -4.11 0.51 -6.29
N MET A 20 -5.37 0.77 -6.62
CA MET A 20 -5.79 1.41 -7.86
C MET A 20 -6.06 2.90 -7.69
N LEU A 21 -5.85 3.49 -6.50
CA LEU A 21 -5.90 4.94 -6.36
C LEU A 21 -4.87 5.57 -7.31
N PRO A 22 -5.28 6.53 -8.15
CA PRO A 22 -4.38 7.16 -9.11
C PRO A 22 -3.36 8.04 -8.38
N ALA A 23 -2.20 8.22 -9.02
CA ALA A 23 -1.22 9.19 -8.61
C ALA A 23 -1.87 10.58 -8.45
N GLY A 24 -1.49 11.30 -7.41
CA GLY A 24 -2.10 12.58 -7.05
C GLY A 24 -3.35 12.49 -6.18
N SER A 25 -3.86 11.29 -5.87
CA SER A 25 -4.89 11.13 -4.83
C SER A 25 -4.38 11.64 -3.48
N LEU A 26 -5.24 12.35 -2.74
CA LEU A 26 -4.91 12.90 -1.43
C LEU A 26 -5.65 12.13 -0.33
N MET A 27 -4.94 11.73 0.70
CA MET A 27 -5.47 11.09 1.90
C MET A 27 -5.35 12.08 3.06
N PHE A 28 -6.48 12.62 3.48
CA PHE A 28 -6.58 13.58 4.58
C PHE A 28 -6.94 12.87 5.86
N PHE A 29 -6.04 12.86 6.82
CA PHE A 29 -6.29 12.35 8.16
C PHE A 29 -6.98 13.44 8.99
N LYS A 30 -7.95 13.06 9.82
CA LYS A 30 -8.76 14.00 10.63
C LYS A 30 -7.92 14.93 11.51
N GLY A 31 -6.78 14.49 12.00
CA GLY A 31 -5.78 15.23 12.78
C GLY A 31 -4.90 16.18 11.96
N GLY A 32 -5.14 16.27 10.65
CA GLY A 32 -4.57 17.29 9.78
C GLY A 32 -3.33 16.86 8.99
N VAL A 33 -2.90 15.60 9.10
CA VAL A 33 -1.87 15.02 8.22
C VAL A 33 -2.44 14.80 6.82
N THR A 34 -1.64 15.08 5.80
CA THR A 34 -2.00 14.78 4.41
C THR A 34 -0.91 13.93 3.79
N LEU A 35 -1.31 12.78 3.24
CA LEU A 35 -0.46 11.97 2.37
C LEU A 35 -0.95 12.12 0.94
N LYS A 36 -0.02 12.24 -0.01
CA LYS A 36 -0.34 12.25 -1.43
C LYS A 36 0.20 10.98 -2.07
N VAL A 37 -0.69 10.25 -2.76
CA VAL A 37 -0.37 9.01 -3.46
C VAL A 37 0.56 9.33 -4.63
N ASP A 38 1.70 8.65 -4.68
CA ASP A 38 2.65 8.73 -5.80
C ASP A 38 2.36 7.61 -6.82
N GLY A 39 1.98 6.42 -6.35
CA GLY A 39 1.53 5.34 -7.23
C GLY A 39 1.45 3.98 -6.55
N GLN A 40 1.40 2.93 -7.36
CA GLN A 40 1.37 1.55 -6.89
C GLN A 40 2.71 1.12 -6.27
N ASN A 41 2.62 0.49 -5.11
CA ASN A 41 3.77 -0.16 -4.50
C ASN A 41 4.05 -1.49 -5.22
N LYS A 42 4.96 -1.47 -6.21
CA LYS A 42 5.28 -2.66 -7.01
C LYS A 42 5.75 -3.81 -6.10
N PRO A 43 5.26 -5.05 -6.28
CA PRO A 43 5.73 -6.19 -5.51
C PRO A 43 7.14 -6.60 -5.95
N CYS A 44 7.96 -7.03 -4.98
CA CYS A 44 9.36 -7.35 -5.19
C CYS A 44 9.74 -8.67 -4.51
N ARG A 45 10.81 -9.31 -5.00
CA ARG A 45 11.30 -10.58 -4.44
C ARG A 45 11.68 -10.46 -2.97
N PHE A 46 12.20 -9.32 -2.52
CA PHE A 46 12.56 -9.11 -1.10
C PHE A 46 11.37 -9.24 -0.16
N ALA A 47 10.23 -8.66 -0.51
CA ALA A 47 8.99 -8.85 0.25
C ALA A 47 8.52 -10.31 0.19
N GLY A 48 8.68 -10.97 -0.95
CA GLY A 48 8.41 -12.41 -1.09
C GLY A 48 9.29 -13.28 -0.21
N GLN A 49 10.59 -12.95 -0.09
CA GLN A 49 11.53 -13.65 0.77
C GLN A 49 11.16 -13.47 2.25
N SER A 50 10.85 -12.24 2.67
CA SER A 50 10.33 -11.97 4.01
C SER A 50 9.07 -12.82 4.30
N ILE A 51 8.13 -12.92 3.35
CA ILE A 51 6.97 -13.79 3.51
C ILE A 51 7.38 -15.26 3.65
N ALA A 52 8.27 -15.75 2.78
CA ALA A 52 8.74 -17.14 2.77
C ALA A 52 9.37 -17.55 4.11
N GLU A 53 10.18 -16.66 4.69
CA GLU A 53 10.79 -16.82 6.02
C GLU A 53 9.73 -16.91 7.11
N HIS A 54 8.76 -15.99 7.13
CA HIS A 54 7.70 -15.97 8.16
C HIS A 54 6.75 -17.17 8.10
N VAL A 55 6.55 -17.78 6.93
CA VAL A 55 5.68 -18.96 6.77
C VAL A 55 6.44 -20.28 6.86
N GLY A 56 7.77 -20.25 7.01
CA GLY A 56 8.60 -21.45 7.04
C GLY A 56 8.53 -22.26 5.74
N ALA A 57 8.59 -21.58 4.59
CA ALA A 57 8.46 -22.23 3.29
C ALA A 57 9.57 -23.29 3.08
N VAL A 58 9.18 -24.48 2.61
CA VAL A 58 10.12 -25.59 2.30
C VAL A 58 11.10 -25.18 1.19
N ASP A 59 10.60 -24.48 0.18
CA ASP A 59 11.41 -23.85 -0.87
C ASP A 59 11.19 -22.33 -0.79
N ALA A 60 12.08 -21.66 -0.07
CA ALA A 60 12.00 -20.22 0.18
C ALA A 60 12.18 -19.40 -1.09
N ASP A 61 13.02 -19.85 -2.03
CA ASP A 61 13.28 -19.15 -3.28
C ASP A 61 12.08 -19.21 -4.23
N ALA A 62 11.48 -20.39 -4.37
CA ALA A 62 10.25 -20.55 -5.15
C ALA A 62 9.12 -19.71 -4.54
N ALA A 63 8.93 -19.76 -3.22
CA ALA A 63 7.92 -18.96 -2.52
C ALA A 63 8.15 -17.46 -2.70
N ALA A 64 9.40 -16.99 -2.63
CA ALA A 64 9.74 -15.58 -2.82
C ALA A 64 9.42 -15.07 -4.23
N LEU A 65 9.54 -15.93 -5.26
CA LEU A 65 9.20 -15.60 -6.65
C LEU A 65 7.69 -15.59 -6.93
N LEU A 66 6.87 -16.25 -6.11
CA LEU A 66 5.42 -16.23 -6.26
C LEU A 66 4.84 -14.88 -5.90
N PHE A 67 5.33 -14.22 -4.84
CA PHE A 67 4.75 -12.97 -4.36
C PHE A 67 4.71 -11.84 -5.42
N PRO A 68 5.79 -11.54 -6.18
CA PRO A 68 5.73 -10.56 -7.28
C PRO A 68 4.70 -10.88 -8.37
N LYS A 69 4.41 -12.16 -8.62
CA LYS A 69 3.45 -12.60 -9.62
C LYS A 69 2.02 -12.39 -9.12
N GLU A 70 1.74 -12.87 -7.90
CA GLU A 70 0.39 -12.88 -7.31
C GLU A 70 -0.04 -11.52 -6.76
N ALA A 71 0.89 -10.72 -6.21
CA ALA A 71 0.57 -9.46 -5.56
C ALA A 71 0.48 -8.26 -6.53
N LYS A 72 0.50 -8.51 -7.84
CA LYS A 72 0.40 -7.47 -8.86
C LYS A 72 -0.92 -6.71 -8.69
N ARG A 73 -0.85 -5.37 -8.56
CA ARG A 73 -2.00 -4.47 -8.31
C ARG A 73 -2.73 -4.72 -6.98
N LEU A 74 -2.10 -5.43 -6.03
CA LEU A 74 -2.70 -5.76 -4.73
C LEU A 74 -1.83 -5.38 -3.54
N ARG A 75 -0.57 -4.96 -3.76
CA ARG A 75 0.42 -4.71 -2.71
C ARG A 75 0.24 -3.36 -1.98
N GLY A 76 -0.64 -2.49 -2.44
CA GLY A 76 -0.89 -1.17 -1.86
C GLY A 76 -0.20 -0.07 -2.65
N LEU A 77 0.04 1.05 -1.96
CA LEU A 77 0.49 2.30 -2.55
C LEU A 77 1.80 2.77 -1.90
N VAL A 78 2.50 3.63 -2.63
CA VAL A 78 3.52 4.52 -2.09
C VAL A 78 2.97 5.94 -2.09
N ALA A 79 3.31 6.69 -1.06
CA ALA A 79 2.85 8.06 -0.85
C ALA A 79 3.96 8.91 -0.24
N TRP A 80 3.88 10.21 -0.44
CA TRP A 80 4.74 11.19 0.21
C TRP A 80 3.94 12.03 1.20
N VAL A 81 4.64 12.56 2.21
CA VAL A 81 4.05 13.42 3.24
C VAL A 81 3.87 14.82 2.66
N GLU A 82 2.65 15.16 2.28
CA GLU A 82 2.28 16.49 1.77
C GLU A 82 2.17 17.50 2.92
N LYS A 83 1.60 17.07 4.06
CA LYS A 83 1.53 17.87 5.29
C LYS A 83 1.89 17.02 6.50
N PRO A 84 2.97 17.35 7.24
CA PRO A 84 3.43 16.55 8.37
C PRO A 84 2.54 16.68 9.61
N GLY A 85 2.63 15.70 10.50
CA GLY A 85 1.91 15.65 11.78
C GLY A 85 1.93 14.23 12.36
N VAL A 86 0.97 13.93 13.26
CA VAL A 86 0.88 12.63 13.94
C VAL A 86 -0.39 11.91 13.49
N ILE A 87 -0.22 10.72 12.90
CA ILE A 87 -1.32 9.79 12.59
C ILE A 87 -1.51 8.84 13.78
N ARG A 88 -2.76 8.58 14.17
CA ARG A 88 -3.12 7.59 15.20
C ARG A 88 -3.96 6.45 14.62
N ALA A 89 -3.87 5.28 15.24
CA ALA A 89 -4.71 4.14 14.86
C ALA A 89 -6.19 4.47 15.11
N GLY A 90 -7.06 4.04 14.18
CA GLY A 90 -8.50 4.33 14.22
C GLY A 90 -8.87 5.75 13.75
N GLU A 91 -7.92 6.53 13.27
CA GLU A 91 -8.18 7.86 12.75
C GLU A 91 -8.89 7.82 11.39
N GLU A 92 -9.92 8.65 11.25
CA GLU A 92 -10.68 8.77 10.01
C GLU A 92 -9.86 9.41 8.89
N ILE A 93 -10.00 8.85 7.69
CA ILE A 93 -9.31 9.29 6.47
C ILE A 93 -10.35 9.68 5.42
N SER A 94 -10.27 10.90 4.92
CA SER A 94 -10.97 11.33 3.71
C SER A 94 -10.06 11.17 2.50
N VAL A 95 -10.50 10.43 1.47
CA VAL A 95 -9.73 10.26 0.22
C VAL A 95 -10.32 11.13 -0.88
N ARG A 96 -9.50 12.00 -1.47
CA ARG A 96 -9.85 12.77 -2.67
C ARG A 96 -9.12 12.19 -3.87
N VAL A 97 -9.91 11.69 -4.82
CA VAL A 97 -9.41 11.17 -6.09
C VAL A 97 -9.42 12.31 -7.13
N PRO A 98 -8.31 12.59 -7.84
CA PRO A 98 -8.31 13.54 -8.94
C PRO A 98 -9.19 13.05 -10.10
N GLU A 99 -9.79 13.98 -10.83
CA GLU A 99 -10.58 13.68 -12.02
C GLU A 99 -9.79 12.84 -13.03
N GLN A 100 -10.39 11.76 -13.52
CA GLN A 100 -9.79 10.80 -14.45
C GLN A 100 -10.35 10.98 -15.87
N TRP A 101 -10.27 12.20 -16.38
CA TRP A 101 -10.77 12.64 -17.70
C TRP A 101 -10.38 11.76 -18.90
N ILE A 102 -9.21 11.11 -18.88
CA ILE A 102 -8.78 10.18 -19.94
C ILE A 102 -9.55 8.84 -19.97
N TYR A 103 -10.37 8.59 -18.95
CA TYR A 103 -11.24 7.41 -18.82
C TYR A 103 -12.72 7.80 -18.64
N SER A 104 -13.06 9.07 -18.88
CA SER A 104 -14.42 9.63 -18.77
C SER A 104 -15.17 9.59 -20.09
#